data_AF-A0A2Z5ULQ7-F1
#
_entry.id   AF-A0A2Z5ULQ7-F1
#
_cell.length_a   1.000
_cell.length_b   1.000
_cell.length_c   1.000
_cell.angle_alpha   90.00
_cell.angle_beta   90.00
_cell.angle_gamma   90.00
#
_symmetry.space_group_name_H-M   'P 1'
#
loop_
_entity.id
_entity.type
_entity.pdbx_description
1 polymer ?
#
loop_
_entity_poly.entity_id
_entity_poly.type
_entity_poly.pdbx_seq_one_letter_code
_entity_poly.pdbx_strand_id
1 'polypeptide(L)'
;MSRYTRARRHLLHQYERAVDRIDEADRAIFLGHRVEELSYRQLAERHGVSVVEVEEAMIRSLRFIAQSVDSKNRRWWQFWGR
;
A
#
# COMPACT_ATOMS: atom_id res chain seq x y z
N MET A 1 -13.30 -4.22 -23.69
CA MET A 1 -13.05 -3.22 -22.63
C MET A 1 -14.08 -3.38 -21.53
N SER A 2 -13.65 -3.79 -20.34
CA SER A 2 -14.54 -4.12 -19.21
C SER A 2 -15.41 -2.94 -18.80
N ARG A 3 -16.74 -3.13 -18.76
CA ARG A 3 -17.71 -2.13 -18.34
C ARG A 3 -17.77 -2.12 -16.81
N TYR A 4 -16.74 -1.62 -16.15
CA TYR A 4 -16.77 -1.47 -14.70
C TYR A 4 -17.93 -0.53 -14.30
N THR A 5 -18.70 -0.94 -13.29
CA THR A 5 -19.78 -0.11 -12.75
C THR A 5 -19.22 1.23 -12.25
N ARG A 6 -20.05 2.29 -12.24
CA ARG A 6 -19.63 3.62 -11.74
C ARG A 6 -19.05 3.55 -10.33
N ALA A 7 -19.65 2.71 -9.47
CA ALA A 7 -19.16 2.44 -8.12
C ALA A 7 -17.75 1.83 -8.11
N ARG A 8 -17.48 0.84 -8.99
CA ARG A 8 -16.15 0.23 -9.08
C ARG A 8 -15.08 1.20 -9.60
N ARG A 9 -15.40 2.03 -10.60
CA ARG A 9 -14.47 3.08 -11.06
C ARG A 9 -14.18 4.09 -9.95
N HIS A 10 -15.21 4.49 -9.22
CA HIS A 10 -15.03 5.40 -8.09
C HIS A 10 -14.13 4.80 -7.02
N LEU A 11 -14.32 3.52 -6.68
CA LEU A 11 -13.45 2.81 -5.73
C LEU A 11 -12.00 2.72 -6.22
N LEU A 12 -11.79 2.37 -7.50
CA LEU A 12 -10.44 2.34 -8.09
C LEU A 12 -9.75 3.71 -7.99
N HIS A 13 -10.46 4.79 -8.32
CA HIS A 13 -9.92 6.13 -8.18
C HIS A 13 -9.59 6.49 -6.73
N GLN A 14 -10.35 6.02 -5.74
CA GLN A 14 -9.99 6.24 -4.34
C GLN A 14 -8.68 5.53 -3.97
N TYR A 15 -8.48 4.29 -4.43
CA TYR A 15 -7.23 3.56 -4.23
C TYR A 15 -6.05 4.23 -4.94
N GLU A 16 -6.20 4.64 -6.20
CA GLU A 16 -5.17 5.37 -6.96
C GLU A 16 -4.75 6.63 -6.19
N ARG A 17 -5.72 7.44 -5.78
CA ARG A 17 -5.46 8.68 -5.02
C ARG A 17 -4.87 8.44 -3.64
N ALA A 18 -5.18 7.32 -3.01
CA ALA A 18 -4.57 6.94 -1.75
C ALA A 18 -3.09 6.58 -1.96
N VAL A 19 -2.78 5.78 -2.98
CA VAL A 19 -1.41 5.39 -3.32
C VAL A 19 -0.56 6.59 -3.72
N ASP A 20 -1.10 7.52 -4.51
CA ASP A 20 -0.42 8.76 -4.92
C ASP A 20 0.00 9.65 -3.74
N ARG A 21 -0.67 9.52 -2.60
CA ARG A 21 -0.42 10.33 -1.40
C ARG A 21 0.47 9.65 -0.36
N ILE A 22 0.86 8.40 -0.60
CA ILE A 22 1.88 7.74 0.23
C ILE A 22 3.20 8.48 0.05
N ASP A 23 3.97 8.60 1.13
CA ASP A 23 5.33 9.12 1.10
C ASP A 23 6.15 8.44 -0.01
N GLU A 24 7.03 9.19 -0.68
CA GLU A 24 7.70 8.70 -1.88
C GLU A 24 8.52 7.42 -1.66
N ALA A 25 9.22 7.32 -0.52
CA ALA A 25 10.03 6.14 -0.21
C ALA A 25 9.13 4.91 0.04
N ASP A 26 8.08 5.08 0.85
CA ASP A 26 7.14 4.01 1.16
C ASP A 26 6.34 3.59 -0.09
N ARG A 27 5.97 4.54 -0.96
CA ARG A 27 5.24 4.30 -2.22
C ARG A 27 6.08 3.48 -3.18
N ALA A 28 7.36 3.80 -3.32
CA ALA A 28 8.28 3.06 -4.18
C ALA A 28 8.41 1.60 -3.73
N ILE A 29 8.54 1.36 -2.43
CA ILE A 29 8.59 0.01 -1.85
C ILE A 29 7.27 -0.74 -2.10
N PHE A 30 6.13 -0.09 -1.80
CA PHE A 30 4.81 -0.69 -1.98
C PHE A 30 4.53 -1.09 -3.42
N LEU A 31 4.78 -0.19 -4.37
CA LEU A 31 4.58 -0.47 -5.80
C LEU A 31 5.59 -1.50 -6.31
N GLY A 32 6.84 -1.45 -5.86
CA GLY A 32 7.83 -2.47 -6.19
C GLY A 32 7.39 -3.87 -5.77
N HIS A 33 6.77 -4.02 -4.59
CA HIS A 33 6.21 -5.30 -4.18
C HIS A 33 4.91 -5.67 -4.93
N ARG A 34 3.97 -4.71 -5.07
CA ARG A 34 2.60 -5.00 -5.52
C ARG A 34 2.41 -4.99 -7.03
N VAL A 35 3.28 -4.30 -7.76
CA VAL A 35 3.19 -4.13 -9.23
C VAL A 35 4.37 -4.81 -9.90
N GLU A 36 5.59 -4.63 -9.39
CA GLU A 36 6.79 -5.25 -9.95
C GLU A 36 7.09 -6.64 -9.35
N GLU A 37 6.26 -7.10 -8.40
CA GLU A 37 6.35 -8.42 -7.76
C GLU A 37 7.71 -8.71 -7.10
N LEU A 38 8.44 -7.67 -6.69
CA LEU A 38 9.72 -7.82 -6.01
C LEU A 38 9.55 -8.39 -4.60
N SER A 39 10.44 -9.30 -4.22
CA SER A 39 10.52 -9.77 -2.83
C SER A 39 11.06 -8.69 -1.90
N TYR A 40 10.84 -8.84 -0.59
CA TYR A 40 11.35 -7.87 0.39
C TYR A 40 12.88 -7.79 0.41
N ARG A 41 13.58 -8.89 0.10
CA ARG A 41 15.04 -8.89 -0.04
C ARG A 41 15.49 -8.08 -1.26
N GLN A 42 14.84 -8.25 -2.40
CA GLN A 42 15.14 -7.47 -3.60
C GLN A 42 14.84 -5.98 -3.41
N LEU A 43 13.80 -5.64 -2.65
CA LEU A 43 13.48 -4.25 -2.30
C LEU A 43 14.53 -3.66 -1.35
N ALA A 44 14.92 -4.42 -0.32
CA ALA A 44 15.98 -4.03 0.61
C ALA A 44 17.29 -3.73 -0.14
N GLU A 45 17.69 -4.63 -1.04
CA GLU A 45 18.87 -4.44 -1.91
C GLU A 45 18.73 -3.24 -2.84
N ARG A 46 17.60 -3.11 -3.55
CA ARG A 46 17.35 -2.02 -4.52
C ARG A 46 17.37 -0.64 -3.86
N HIS A 47 16.83 -0.51 -2.66
CA HIS A 47 16.66 0.76 -1.97
C HIS A 47 17.77 1.04 -0.94
N GLY A 48 18.69 0.10 -0.70
CA GLY A 48 19.77 0.26 0.27
C GLY A 48 19.29 0.31 1.72
N VAL A 49 18.21 -0.41 2.03
CA VAL A 49 17.58 -0.46 3.36
C VAL A 49 17.53 -1.89 3.88
N SER A 50 17.22 -2.07 5.16
CA SER A 50 16.99 -3.40 5.74
C SER A 50 15.63 -3.98 5.33
N VAL A 51 15.49 -5.31 5.44
CA VAL A 51 14.19 -5.97 5.26
C VAL A 51 13.15 -5.47 6.27
N VAL A 52 13.57 -5.08 7.48
CA VAL A 52 12.69 -4.51 8.50
C VAL A 52 12.15 -3.15 8.05
N GLU A 53 12.99 -2.29 7.47
CA GLU A 53 12.54 -1.00 6.91
C GLU A 53 11.57 -1.20 5.74
N VAL A 54 11.74 -2.25 4.94
CA VAL A 54 10.76 -2.65 3.90
C VAL A 54 9.44 -3.07 4.52
N GLU A 55 9.45 -3.88 5.56
CA GLU A 55 8.24 -4.29 6.31
C GLU A 55 7.51 -3.07 6.88
N GLU A 56 8.24 -2.15 7.50
CA GLU A 56 7.65 -0.93 8.06
C GLU A 56 7.04 -0.03 6.97
N ALA A 57 7.73 0.13 5.83
CA ALA A 57 7.22 0.87 4.68
C ALA A 57 5.93 0.26 4.12
N MET A 58 5.86 -1.07 4.08
CA MET A 58 4.64 -1.81 3.69
C MET A 58 3.51 -1.58 4.71
N ILE A 59 3.80 -1.64 6.01
CA ILE A 59 2.83 -1.37 7.07
C ILE A 59 2.29 0.06 6.98
N ARG A 60 3.16 1.06 6.80
CA ARG A 60 2.78 2.47 6.65
C ARG A 60 1.90 2.67 5.41
N SER A 61 2.28 2.09 4.28
CA SER A 61 1.52 2.13 3.02
C SER A 61 0.12 1.53 3.14
N LEU A 62 0.02 0.30 3.66
CA LEU A 62 -1.26 -0.39 3.86
C LEU A 62 -2.16 0.36 4.84
N ARG A 63 -1.58 0.88 5.92
CA ARG A 63 -2.29 1.72 6.90
C ARG A 63 -2.86 2.97 6.24
N PHE A 64 -2.07 3.65 5.41
CA PHE A 64 -2.50 4.86 4.73
C PHE A 64 -3.66 4.58 3.75
N ILE A 65 -3.55 3.51 2.96
CA ILE A 65 -4.61 3.09 2.03
C ILE A 65 -5.88 2.74 2.78
N ALA A 66 -5.79 1.93 3.85
CA ALA A 66 -6.94 1.54 4.64
C ALA A 66 -7.67 2.74 5.23
N GLN A 67 -6.94 3.72 5.77
CA GLN A 67 -7.54 4.96 6.31
C GLN A 67 -8.16 5.85 5.22
N SER A 68 -7.60 5.82 4.01
CA SER A 68 -8.06 6.65 2.89
C SER A 68 -9.32 6.12 2.21
N VAL A 69 -9.50 4.80 2.17
CA VAL A 69 -10.59 4.14 1.44
C VAL A 69 -11.69 3.61 2.38
N ASP A 70 -11.34 3.20 3.61
CA ASP A 70 -12.29 2.66 4.59
C ASP A 70 -12.32 3.50 5.88
N SER A 71 -13.18 4.51 5.89
CA SER A 71 -13.39 5.37 7.05
C SER A 71 -14.06 4.67 8.25
N LYS A 72 -14.65 3.47 8.06
CA LYS A 72 -15.47 2.80 9.09
C LYS A 72 -14.76 1.61 9.78
N ASN A 73 -13.71 1.04 9.21
CA ASN A 73 -13.05 -0.15 9.75
C ASN A 73 -11.65 0.10 10.33
N ARG A 74 -11.55 0.98 11.33
CA ARG A 74 -10.28 1.28 12.04
C ARG A 74 -9.77 0.14 12.95
N ARG A 75 -10.55 -0.94 13.14
CA ARG A 75 -10.36 -1.91 14.24
C ARG A 75 -9.52 -3.14 13.89
N TRP A 76 -9.62 -3.67 12.69
CA TRP A 76 -9.01 -4.96 12.37
C TRP A 76 -7.47 -4.93 12.38
N TRP A 77 -6.87 -3.77 12.09
CA TRP A 77 -5.43 -3.57 12.13
C TRP A 77 -4.84 -3.36 13.55
N GLN A 78 -5.66 -3.02 14.55
CA GLN A 78 -5.22 -2.91 15.95
C GLN A 78 -4.89 -4.28 16.59
N PHE A 79 -5.19 -5.37 15.88
CA PHE A 79 -5.07 -6.73 16.38
C PHE A 79 -3.88 -7.54 15.81
N TRP A 80 -3.23 -7.08 14.73
CA TRP A 80 -2.15 -7.83 14.04
C TRP A 80 -0.75 -7.68 14.65
N GLY A 81 -0.65 -7.20 15.89
CA GLY A 81 0.62 -7.00 16.60
C GLY A 81 0.54 -7.31 18.09
N ARG A 82 -0.34 -8.23 18.49
CA ARG A 82 -0.43 -8.75 19.86
C ARG A 82 -0.02 -10.20 19.91
#